data_AF-A0A382VER4-F1
#
_entry.id   AF-A0A382VER4-F1
#
_cell.length_a   1.000
_cell.length_b   1.000
_cell.length_c   1.000
_cell.angle_alpha   90.00
_cell.angle_beta   90.00
_cell.angle_gamma   90.00
#
_symmetry.space_group_name_H-M   'P 1'
#
loop_
_entity.id
_entity.type
_entity.pdbx_description
1 polymer ?
#
loop_
_entity_poly.entity_id
_entity_poly.type
_entity_poly.pdbx_seq_one_letter_code
_entity_poly.pdbx_strand_id
1 'polypeptide(L)'
;EGGHRVPFIARWPGKIKAGSTSDQTVCLTDLMATASAITEAKLPNNSAEDSYNILPALLGQDIEPIRKYTLHQTMSLALAIRSGDWKYLDHKGSGGNNYNRGGEWGMKQFALPEKAPGARGQLYNLRTDPGETTNLYLEKPEIVEELKAKLEEFKKSGRSVPRT
;
A
#
# COMPACT_ATOMS: atom_id res chain seq x y z
N GLU A 1 -1.72 -6.62 5.40
CA GLU A 1 -1.02 -5.54 6.10
C GLU A 1 0.35 -5.97 6.63
N GLY A 2 0.41 -7.02 7.45
CA GLY A 2 1.65 -7.41 8.16
C GLY A 2 2.88 -7.74 7.30
N GLY A 3 2.73 -8.04 6.02
CA GLY A 3 3.86 -8.30 5.11
C GLY A 3 4.50 -7.04 4.49
N HIS A 4 3.79 -5.91 4.44
CA HIS A 4 4.23 -4.70 3.73
C HIS A 4 4.21 -3.44 4.60
N ARG A 5 3.39 -3.40 5.66
CA ARG A 5 3.32 -2.26 6.58
C ARG A 5 4.47 -2.34 7.58
N VAL A 6 5.44 -1.43 7.44
CA VAL A 6 6.67 -1.40 8.23
C VAL A 6 6.80 -0.09 9.00
N PRO A 7 7.57 -0.06 10.11
CA PRO A 7 7.92 1.19 10.77
C PRO A 7 8.73 2.10 9.84
N PHE A 8 8.39 3.40 9.83
CA PHE A 8 9.14 4.43 9.11
C PHE A 8 9.35 5.63 10.03
N ILE A 9 10.62 6.04 10.20
CA ILE A 9 11.02 7.19 11.02
C ILE A 9 11.94 8.06 10.18
N ALA A 10 11.64 9.36 10.11
CA ALA A 10 12.47 10.36 9.46
C ALA A 10 12.93 11.42 10.47
N ARG A 11 14.21 11.84 10.37
CA ARG A 11 14.78 12.88 11.22
C ARG A 11 15.56 13.87 10.37
N TRP A 12 15.15 15.14 10.43
CA TRP A 12 15.85 16.25 9.78
C TRP A 12 15.80 17.49 10.68
N PRO A 13 16.86 17.75 11.47
CA PRO A 13 16.90 18.88 12.38
C PRO A 13 16.67 20.21 11.65
N GLY A 14 15.83 21.07 12.23
CA GLY A 14 15.47 22.36 11.63
C GLY A 14 14.50 22.30 10.45
N LYS A 15 14.05 21.11 10.03
CA LYS A 15 13.09 20.91 8.93
C LYS A 15 11.88 20.08 9.33
N ILE A 16 12.12 18.88 9.87
CA ILE A 16 11.06 18.01 10.39
C ILE A 16 10.83 18.38 11.86
N LYS A 17 9.56 18.66 12.22
CA LYS A 17 9.17 18.94 13.61
C LYS A 17 9.43 17.69 14.46
N ALA A 18 10.20 17.84 15.53
CA ALA A 18 10.49 16.72 16.42
C ALA A 18 9.20 16.18 17.06
N GLY A 19 9.06 14.84 17.10
CA GLY A 19 7.92 14.16 17.72
C GLY A 19 6.59 14.28 16.97
N SER A 20 6.57 14.82 15.75
CA SER A 20 5.35 14.84 14.92
C SER A 20 5.06 13.47 14.29
N THR A 21 3.79 13.23 13.99
CA THR A 21 3.30 12.05 13.26
C THR A 21 2.57 12.48 11.98
N SER A 22 2.45 11.57 11.03
CA SER A 22 1.69 11.76 9.79
C SER A 22 0.97 10.47 9.43
N ASP A 23 -0.31 10.58 9.07
CA ASP A 23 -1.14 9.45 8.63
C ASP A 23 -1.14 9.27 7.10
N GLN A 24 -0.31 10.04 6.38
CA GLN A 24 -0.13 9.91 4.94
C GLN A 24 0.36 8.51 4.60
N THR A 25 -0.29 7.87 3.62
CA THR A 25 0.17 6.58 3.10
C THR A 25 1.36 6.83 2.19
N VAL A 26 2.51 6.26 2.57
CA VAL A 26 3.78 6.36 1.83
C VAL A 26 4.35 4.97 1.54
N CYS A 27 5.19 4.89 0.53
CA CYS A 27 5.88 3.68 0.09
C CYS A 27 7.39 3.90 0.09
N LEU A 28 8.16 2.82 0.26
CA LEU A 28 9.62 2.89 0.15
C LEU A 28 10.07 3.45 -1.23
N THR A 29 9.28 3.20 -2.27
CA THR A 29 9.53 3.72 -3.62
C THR A 29 9.47 5.25 -3.70
N ASP A 30 8.88 5.96 -2.72
CA ASP A 30 8.78 7.44 -2.68
C ASP A 30 10.10 8.15 -2.43
N LEU A 31 11.12 7.43 -1.95
CA LEU A 31 12.38 8.04 -1.56
C LEU A 31 13.09 8.70 -2.75
N MET A 32 12.94 8.19 -3.97
CA MET A 32 13.61 8.77 -5.14
C MET A 32 13.06 10.15 -5.52
N ALA A 33 11.73 10.28 -5.70
CA ALA A 33 11.10 11.58 -5.97
C ALA A 33 11.28 12.57 -4.81
N THR A 34 11.28 12.08 -3.58
CA THR A 34 11.52 12.91 -2.39
C THR A 34 12.97 13.41 -2.34
N ALA A 35 13.96 12.55 -2.62
CA ALA A 35 15.36 12.96 -2.69
C ALA A 35 15.61 13.95 -3.83
N SER A 36 14.99 13.73 -5.00
CA SER A 36 15.00 14.69 -6.11
C SER A 36 14.43 16.05 -5.70
N ALA A 37 13.29 16.09 -4.99
CA ALA A 37 12.73 17.33 -4.48
C ALA A 37 13.63 18.04 -3.45
N ILE A 38 14.34 17.28 -2.60
CA ILE A 38 15.28 17.83 -1.61
C ILE A 38 16.53 18.42 -2.27
N THR A 39 17.02 17.77 -3.33
CA THR A 39 18.27 18.13 -4.01
C THR A 39 18.07 19.05 -5.21
N GLU A 40 16.81 19.34 -5.55
CA GLU A 40 16.41 20.05 -6.77
C GLU A 40 16.88 19.36 -8.07
N ALA A 41 17.26 18.07 -7.98
CA ALA A 41 17.65 17.28 -9.14
C ALA A 41 16.44 17.00 -10.04
N LYS A 42 16.62 17.06 -11.36
CA LYS A 42 15.56 16.73 -12.32
C LYS A 42 15.49 15.22 -12.54
N LEU A 43 14.36 14.60 -12.23
CA LEU A 43 14.10 13.21 -12.58
C LEU A 43 13.52 13.13 -14.00
N PRO A 44 14.07 12.29 -14.89
CA PRO A 44 13.43 11.97 -16.16
C PRO A 44 12.04 11.35 -15.94
N ASN A 45 11.09 11.67 -16.81
CA ASN A 45 9.70 11.18 -16.71
C ASN A 45 9.56 9.64 -16.76
N ASN A 46 10.57 8.93 -17.27
CA ASN A 46 10.65 7.47 -17.36
C ASN A 46 11.50 6.85 -16.24
N SER A 47 11.81 7.62 -15.20
CA SER A 47 12.55 7.17 -14.01
C SER A 47 11.65 7.26 -12.80
N ALA A 48 11.76 6.28 -11.89
CA ALA A 48 11.02 6.26 -10.63
C ALA A 48 9.50 6.47 -10.81
N GLU A 49 8.91 5.79 -11.79
CA GLU A 49 7.54 6.05 -12.28
C GLU A 49 6.42 5.73 -11.27
N ASP A 50 6.78 5.11 -10.14
CA ASP A 50 5.91 4.86 -9.00
C ASP A 50 6.27 5.71 -7.76
N SER A 51 7.21 6.65 -7.88
CA SER A 51 7.75 7.43 -6.76
C SER A 51 7.03 8.77 -6.62
N TYR A 52 6.32 8.95 -5.52
CA TYR A 52 5.66 10.21 -5.18
C TYR A 52 6.56 11.02 -4.24
N ASN A 53 6.47 12.35 -4.34
CA ASN A 53 7.20 13.24 -3.45
C ASN A 53 6.48 13.34 -2.09
N ILE A 54 7.10 12.79 -1.04
CA ILE A 54 6.56 12.83 0.33
C ILE A 54 7.15 13.97 1.18
N LEU A 55 8.00 14.82 0.60
CA LEU A 55 8.61 15.96 1.31
C LEU A 55 7.57 16.86 2.00
N PRO A 56 6.42 17.21 1.39
CA PRO A 56 5.40 18.01 2.06
C PRO A 56 4.89 17.38 3.37
N ALA A 57 4.71 16.06 3.41
CA ALA A 57 4.32 15.34 4.62
C ALA A 57 5.43 15.34 5.68
N LEU A 58 6.70 15.18 5.26
CA LEU A 58 7.84 15.28 6.18
C LEU A 58 7.92 16.67 6.84
N LEU A 59 7.60 17.72 6.09
CA LEU A 59 7.58 19.10 6.58
C LEU A 59 6.31 19.47 7.34
N GLY A 60 5.38 18.52 7.56
CA GLY A 60 4.16 18.73 8.33
C GLY A 60 3.16 19.69 7.67
N GLN A 61 3.15 19.75 6.33
CA GLN A 61 2.18 20.55 5.59
C GLN A 61 0.80 19.87 5.61
N ASP A 62 -0.25 20.69 5.69
CA ASP A 62 -1.63 20.21 5.51
C ASP A 62 -1.91 20.04 4.02
N ILE A 63 -2.08 18.77 3.61
CA ILE A 63 -2.14 18.36 2.22
C ILE A 63 -3.16 17.24 2.05
N GLU A 64 -3.78 17.23 0.87
CA GLU A 64 -4.52 16.07 0.38
C GLU A 64 -3.62 14.82 0.32
N PRO A 65 -4.20 13.61 0.30
CA PRO A 65 -3.44 12.38 0.20
C PRO A 65 -2.42 12.40 -0.94
N ILE A 66 -1.13 12.32 -0.62
CA ILE A 66 -0.04 12.29 -1.63
C ILE A 66 -0.25 11.13 -2.59
N ARG A 67 -0.63 9.98 -2.06
CA ARG A 67 -0.99 8.77 -2.81
C ARG A 67 -2.47 8.49 -2.64
N LYS A 68 -3.22 8.62 -3.74
CA LYS A 68 -4.60 8.09 -3.77
C LYS A 68 -4.60 6.56 -3.78
N TYR A 69 -3.65 5.95 -4.49
CA TYR A 69 -3.56 4.49 -4.63
C TYR A 69 -2.17 3.97 -4.25
N THR A 70 -2.12 2.79 -3.64
CA THR A 70 -0.89 2.04 -3.35
C THR A 70 -1.03 0.62 -3.88
N LEU A 71 0.01 0.12 -4.54
CA LEU A 71 0.08 -1.26 -5.02
C LEU A 71 0.90 -2.12 -4.07
N HIS A 72 0.44 -3.34 -3.85
CA HIS A 72 1.16 -4.37 -3.11
C HIS A 72 1.35 -5.58 -3.99
N GLN A 73 2.53 -6.19 -3.92
CA GLN A 73 2.83 -7.42 -4.63
C GLN A 73 3.21 -8.51 -3.63
N THR A 74 2.60 -9.67 -3.80
CA THR A 74 2.95 -10.89 -3.04
C THR A 74 4.16 -11.59 -3.66
N MET A 75 4.73 -12.56 -2.94
CA MET A 75 5.83 -13.38 -3.49
C MET A 75 5.46 -14.15 -4.77
N SER A 76 4.18 -14.51 -4.94
CA SER A 76 3.69 -15.18 -6.16
C SER A 76 3.34 -14.21 -7.29
N LEU A 77 3.76 -12.94 -7.16
CA LEU A 77 3.46 -11.85 -8.08
C LEU A 77 1.97 -11.45 -8.15
N ALA A 78 1.11 -12.03 -7.32
CA ALA A 78 -0.27 -11.59 -7.21
C ALA A 78 -0.34 -10.18 -6.61
N LEU A 79 -1.24 -9.35 -7.13
CA LEU A 79 -1.33 -7.93 -6.82
C LEU A 79 -2.53 -7.59 -5.95
N ALA A 80 -2.33 -6.58 -5.11
CA ALA A 80 -3.38 -5.90 -4.36
C ALA A 80 -3.26 -4.39 -4.58
N ILE A 81 -4.36 -3.66 -4.41
CA ILE A 81 -4.43 -2.21 -4.46
C ILE A 81 -5.12 -1.68 -3.20
N ARG A 82 -4.61 -0.58 -2.67
CA ARG A 82 -5.21 0.17 -1.56
C ARG A 82 -5.61 1.57 -2.03
N SER A 83 -6.80 2.02 -1.63
CA SER A 83 -7.30 3.39 -1.80
C SER A 83 -7.91 3.85 -0.49
N GLY A 84 -7.25 4.79 0.19
CA GLY A 84 -7.63 5.21 1.54
C GLY A 84 -7.73 4.02 2.51
N ASP A 85 -8.93 3.78 3.04
CA ASP A 85 -9.22 2.69 3.96
C ASP A 85 -9.43 1.33 3.25
N TRP A 86 -9.70 1.34 1.95
CA TRP A 86 -10.08 0.13 1.22
C TRP A 86 -8.88 -0.57 0.64
N LYS A 87 -8.83 -1.89 0.81
CA LYS A 87 -7.79 -2.74 0.24
C LYS A 87 -8.41 -3.90 -0.50
N TYR A 88 -8.13 -3.97 -1.79
CA TYR A 88 -8.57 -5.02 -2.70
C TYR A 88 -7.41 -5.93 -3.09
N LEU A 89 -7.59 -7.24 -2.94
CA LEU A 89 -6.69 -8.28 -3.42
C LEU A 89 -7.35 -8.94 -4.63
N ASP A 90 -6.70 -8.89 -5.79
CA ASP A 90 -7.17 -9.54 -7.03
C ASP A 90 -6.84 -11.05 -7.06
N HIS A 91 -6.74 -11.64 -5.88
CA HIS A 91 -6.44 -13.04 -5.66
C HIS A 91 -7.04 -13.48 -4.32
N LYS A 92 -7.14 -14.80 -4.15
CA LYS A 92 -7.45 -15.40 -2.84
C LYS A 92 -6.16 -15.68 -2.10
N GLY A 93 -6.26 -15.66 -0.77
CA GLY A 93 -5.17 -16.09 0.08
C GLY A 93 -4.03 -15.08 0.12
N SER A 94 -3.83 -14.52 1.31
CA SER A 94 -2.65 -13.72 1.65
C SER A 94 -2.42 -13.69 3.15
N GLY A 95 -3.13 -14.55 3.92
CA GLY A 95 -3.39 -14.45 5.37
C GLY A 95 -2.15 -14.38 6.28
N GLY A 96 -0.96 -14.30 5.71
CA GLY A 96 0.29 -14.12 6.41
C GLY A 96 0.86 -15.46 6.82
N ASN A 97 1.99 -15.38 7.50
CA ASN A 97 2.63 -16.54 8.11
C ASN A 97 2.32 -16.53 9.61
N ASN A 98 2.06 -17.71 10.15
CA ASN A 98 1.95 -17.94 11.57
C ASN A 98 3.37 -18.16 12.10
N TYR A 99 3.96 -17.11 12.67
CA TYR A 99 5.31 -17.14 13.22
C TYR A 99 5.40 -17.78 14.63
N ASN A 100 4.27 -18.20 15.21
CA ASN A 100 4.21 -18.75 16.57
C ASN A 100 4.42 -20.28 16.62
N ARG A 101 4.72 -20.96 15.51
CA ARG A 101 4.87 -22.43 15.46
C ARG A 101 6.32 -22.82 15.18
N GLY A 102 6.96 -23.53 16.11
CA GLY A 102 8.33 -24.04 15.96
C GLY A 102 8.50 -25.05 14.82
N GLY A 103 9.73 -25.14 14.30
CA GLY A 103 10.16 -25.99 13.18
C GLY A 103 11.20 -25.27 12.32
N GLU A 104 11.98 -26.01 11.52
CA GLU A 104 13.17 -25.54 10.78
C GLU A 104 12.92 -24.32 9.86
N TRP A 105 11.65 -24.03 9.54
CA TRP A 105 11.23 -22.87 8.75
C TRP A 105 10.17 -21.97 9.40
N GLY A 106 9.64 -22.30 10.60
CA GLY A 106 8.74 -21.46 11.41
C GLY A 106 7.48 -20.84 10.76
N MET A 107 7.27 -21.04 9.46
CA MET A 107 6.31 -20.34 8.61
C MET A 107 5.23 -21.33 8.18
N LYS A 108 4.21 -21.52 9.03
CA LYS A 108 2.97 -22.15 8.57
C LYS A 108 2.03 -21.06 8.05
N GLN A 109 1.24 -21.37 7.04
CA GLN A 109 0.21 -20.43 6.57
C GLN A 109 -0.71 -20.05 7.73
N PHE A 110 -0.86 -18.74 7.98
CA PHE A 110 -1.90 -18.22 8.86
C PHE A 110 -3.16 -18.05 8.01
N ALA A 111 -3.96 -19.12 7.92
CA ALA A 111 -5.22 -19.08 7.20
C ALA A 111 -6.34 -18.67 8.15
N LEU A 112 -6.79 -17.41 8.05
CA LEU A 112 -8.05 -17.00 8.67
C LEU A 112 -9.21 -17.74 7.97
N PRO A 113 -10.29 -18.09 8.69
CA PRO A 113 -11.48 -18.63 8.07
C PRO A 113 -12.01 -17.68 6.99
N GLU A 114 -12.13 -18.17 5.75
CA GLU A 114 -12.69 -17.38 4.66
C GLU A 114 -14.20 -17.22 4.86
N LYS A 115 -14.64 -15.98 5.09
CA LYS A 115 -16.04 -15.65 5.36
C LYS A 115 -16.87 -15.43 4.08
N ALA A 116 -16.21 -15.33 2.92
CA ALA A 116 -16.86 -15.20 1.62
C ALA A 116 -16.36 -16.28 0.64
N PRO A 117 -16.74 -17.56 0.81
CA PRO A 117 -16.20 -18.67 0.01
C PRO A 117 -16.43 -18.54 -1.50
N GLY A 118 -17.52 -17.87 -1.92
CA GLY A 118 -17.84 -17.58 -3.32
C GLY A 118 -17.08 -16.38 -3.93
N ALA A 119 -16.41 -15.56 -3.12
CA ALA A 119 -15.66 -14.41 -3.62
C ALA A 119 -14.49 -14.86 -4.51
N ARG A 120 -14.17 -14.10 -5.56
CA ARG A 120 -13.04 -14.40 -6.47
C ARG A 120 -11.75 -13.65 -6.08
N GLY A 121 -11.87 -12.67 -5.20
CA GLY A 121 -10.77 -11.95 -4.58
C GLY A 121 -11.14 -11.61 -3.13
N GLN A 122 -10.45 -10.65 -2.53
CA GLN A 122 -10.73 -10.22 -1.17
C GLN A 122 -10.80 -8.69 -1.08
N LEU A 123 -11.71 -8.17 -0.27
CA LEU A 123 -11.84 -6.73 0.00
C LEU A 123 -11.93 -6.50 1.51
N TYR A 124 -11.14 -5.56 2.02
CA TYR A 124 -11.10 -5.21 3.44
C TYR A 124 -11.18 -3.70 3.64
N ASN A 125 -11.77 -3.28 4.75
CA ASN A 125 -11.72 -1.90 5.22
C ASN A 125 -10.71 -1.81 6.38
N LEU A 126 -9.53 -1.26 6.13
CA LEU A 126 -8.42 -1.22 7.08
C LEU A 126 -8.64 -0.27 8.27
N ARG A 127 -9.58 0.67 8.18
CA ARG A 127 -9.95 1.53 9.31
C ARG A 127 -10.69 0.76 10.39
N THR A 128 -11.60 -0.12 9.99
CA THR A 128 -12.40 -0.93 10.92
C THR A 128 -11.87 -2.35 11.11
N ASP A 129 -11.08 -2.85 10.17
CA ASP A 129 -10.54 -4.21 10.13
C ASP A 129 -9.08 -4.23 9.63
N PRO A 130 -8.13 -3.65 10.41
CA PRO A 130 -6.71 -3.65 10.05
C PRO A 130 -6.08 -5.05 10.00
N GLY A 131 -6.75 -6.04 10.60
CA GLY A 131 -6.35 -7.44 10.61
C GLY A 131 -6.82 -8.24 9.39
N GLU A 132 -7.55 -7.63 8.46
CA GLU A 132 -8.05 -8.27 7.24
C GLU A 132 -8.86 -9.56 7.56
N THR A 133 -9.78 -9.48 8.53
CA THR A 133 -10.51 -10.62 9.09
C THR A 133 -11.90 -10.84 8.49
N THR A 134 -12.47 -9.83 7.82
CA THR A 134 -13.82 -9.88 7.26
C THR A 134 -13.80 -9.45 5.81
N ASN A 135 -13.91 -10.43 4.91
CA ASN A 135 -13.89 -10.21 3.49
C ASN A 135 -15.22 -9.64 2.99
N LEU A 136 -15.23 -8.35 2.62
CA LEU A 136 -16.39 -7.60 2.15
C LEU A 136 -16.61 -7.68 0.62
N TYR A 137 -15.88 -8.56 -0.09
CA TYR A 137 -15.90 -8.62 -1.55
C TYR A 137 -17.31 -8.78 -2.13
N LEU A 138 -18.16 -9.63 -1.53
CA LEU A 138 -19.53 -9.86 -2.00
C LEU A 138 -20.51 -8.78 -1.53
N GLU A 139 -20.17 -8.05 -0.46
CA GLU A 139 -21.03 -7.03 0.16
C GLU A 139 -20.84 -5.63 -0.44
N LYS A 140 -19.68 -5.39 -1.08
CA LYS A 140 -19.29 -4.10 -1.67
C LYS A 140 -18.80 -4.26 -3.12
N PRO A 141 -19.63 -4.82 -4.03
CA PRO A 141 -19.23 -5.07 -5.41
C PRO A 141 -18.80 -3.78 -6.13
N GLU A 142 -19.40 -2.64 -5.81
CA GLU A 142 -19.06 -1.34 -6.40
C GLU A 142 -17.61 -0.93 -6.12
N ILE A 143 -17.12 -1.19 -4.91
CA ILE A 143 -15.74 -0.87 -4.51
C ILE A 143 -14.77 -1.87 -5.15
N VAL A 144 -15.18 -3.14 -5.25
CA VAL A 144 -14.40 -4.17 -5.95
C VAL A 144 -14.20 -3.80 -7.41
N GLU A 145 -15.27 -3.39 -8.10
CA GLU A 145 -15.22 -2.99 -9.51
C GLU A 145 -14.33 -1.77 -9.72
N GLU A 146 -14.46 -0.73 -8.88
CA GLU A 146 -13.61 0.46 -8.95
C GLU A 146 -12.13 0.11 -8.80
N LEU A 147 -11.78 -0.60 -7.72
CA LEU A 147 -10.39 -0.90 -7.41
C LEU A 147 -9.78 -1.90 -8.39
N LYS A 148 -10.56 -2.86 -8.88
CA LYS A 148 -10.12 -3.78 -9.93
C LYS A 148 -9.85 -3.04 -11.22
N ALA A 149 -10.76 -2.15 -11.66
CA ALA A 149 -10.55 -1.36 -12.86
C ALA A 149 -9.28 -0.50 -12.74
N LYS A 150 -9.06 0.14 -11.59
CA LYS A 150 -7.86 0.93 -11.34
C LYS A 150 -6.58 0.08 -11.33
N LEU A 151 -6.62 -1.11 -10.74
CA LEU A 151 -5.49 -2.04 -10.77
C LEU A 151 -5.13 -2.45 -12.21
N GLU A 152 -6.13 -2.75 -13.05
CA GLU A 152 -5.92 -3.06 -14.46
C GLU A 152 -5.35 -1.88 -15.26
N GLU A 153 -5.75 -0.65 -14.94
CA GLU A 153 -5.17 0.56 -15.53
C GLU A 153 -3.66 0.68 -15.20
N PHE A 154 -3.28 0.44 -13.94
CA PHE A 154 -1.87 0.46 -13.53
C PHE A 154 -1.06 -0.68 -14.16
N LYS A 155 -1.61 -1.89 -14.25
CA LYS A 155 -0.98 -3.00 -14.96
C LYS A 155 -0.68 -2.66 -16.42
N LYS A 156 -1.61 -1.97 -17.11
CA LYS A 156 -1.47 -1.57 -18.52
C LYS A 156 -0.50 -0.41 -18.72
N SER A 157 -0.55 0.59 -17.86
CA SER A 157 0.31 1.78 -17.95
C SER A 157 1.73 1.53 -17.44
N GLY A 158 1.92 0.52 -16.58
CA GLY A 158 3.22 0.16 -16.01
C GLY A 158 3.69 1.12 -14.92
N ARG A 159 2.84 2.03 -14.44
CA ARG A 159 3.20 3.08 -13.47
C ARG A 159 1.99 3.60 -12.70
N SER A 160 2.23 4.10 -11.50
CA SER A 160 1.20 4.70 -10.63
C SER A 160 1.23 6.23 -10.62
N VAL A 161 2.39 6.87 -10.84
CA VAL A 161 2.50 8.33 -10.93
C VAL A 161 2.13 8.78 -12.35
N PRO A 162 1.23 9.76 -12.54
CA PRO A 162 0.94 10.33 -13.85
C PRO A 162 2.18 10.86 -14.59
N ARG A 163 2.13 10.93 -15.92
CA ARG A 163 3.16 11.62 -16.69
C ARG A 163 3.01 13.14 -16.48
N THR A 164 4.11 13.79 -16.14
CA THR A 164 4.25 15.25 -16.09
C THR A 164 4.77 15.81 -17.41
#